data_AF-A0ABD8B497-F1
#
_entry.id   AF-A0ABD8B497-F1
#
_cell.length_a   1.000
_cell.length_b   1.000
_cell.length_c   1.000
_cell.angle_alpha   90.00
_cell.angle_beta   90.00
_cell.angle_gamma   90.00
#
_symmetry.space_group_name_H-M   'P 1'
#
loop_
_entity.id
_entity.type
_entity.pdbx_description
1 polymer ?
#
loop_
_entity_poly.entity_id
_entity_poly.type
_entity_poly.pdbx_seq_one_letter_code
_entity_poly.pdbx_strand_id
1 'polypeptide(L)'
;MPDVSAHANPSPGVSIYSQGAWSSVGGTSAAAPEWAAFAALYNQQAAAAGKANLGFANPALYTASGTGFHDITSGSNGDYSAATGWDFTTGWGSYNAATLASKLLG
;
A
#
# COMPACT_ATOMS: atom_id res chain seq x y z
N MET A 1 -3.44 -5.00 -12.27
CA MET A 1 -3.91 -5.77 -11.11
C MET A 1 -2.92 -5.61 -9.96
N PRO A 2 -3.35 -5.11 -8.79
CA PRO A 2 -2.55 -5.10 -7.56
C PRO A 2 -3.23 -5.80 -6.36
N ASP A 3 -2.47 -6.08 -5.29
CA ASP A 3 -3.04 -6.48 -3.98
C ASP A 3 -3.38 -5.27 -3.11
N VAL A 4 -2.54 -4.24 -3.17
CA VAL A 4 -2.63 -2.97 -2.43
C VAL A 4 -2.20 -1.83 -3.34
N SER A 5 -2.63 -0.61 -3.04
CA SER A 5 -2.27 0.59 -3.80
C SER A 5 -1.72 1.69 -2.91
N ALA A 6 -0.96 2.62 -3.50
CA ALA A 6 -0.52 3.85 -2.84
C ALA A 6 -0.56 5.00 -3.84
N HIS A 7 -0.15 6.19 -3.43
CA HIS A 7 -0.22 7.37 -4.27
C HIS A 7 0.68 7.22 -5.50
N ALA A 8 0.08 7.36 -6.70
CA ALA A 8 0.79 7.14 -7.96
C ALA A 8 0.52 8.24 -9.01
N ASN A 9 -0.27 9.26 -8.66
CA ASN A 9 -0.52 10.38 -9.59
C ASN A 9 0.73 11.26 -9.68
N PRO A 10 1.25 11.62 -10.87
CA PRO A 10 2.36 12.56 -10.99
C PRO A 10 1.98 14.03 -10.70
N SER A 11 0.69 14.36 -10.55
CA SER A 11 0.22 15.71 -10.23
C SER A 11 -1.04 15.72 -9.33
N PRO A 12 -0.91 16.01 -8.01
CA PRO A 12 0.34 16.26 -7.29
C PRO A 12 1.15 14.97 -7.18
N GLY A 13 2.43 14.98 -7.50
CA GLY A 13 3.32 13.82 -7.39
C GLY A 13 4.15 13.80 -6.10
N VAL A 14 4.87 12.71 -5.89
CA VAL A 14 5.86 12.55 -4.84
C VAL A 14 7.09 13.40 -5.18
N SER A 15 7.53 14.23 -4.24
CA SER A 15 8.76 15.02 -4.39
C SER A 15 9.99 14.13 -4.24
N ILE A 16 10.83 14.10 -5.27
CA ILE A 16 12.13 13.43 -5.23
C ILE A 16 13.24 14.44 -5.50
N TYR A 17 14.37 14.26 -4.82
CA TYR A 17 15.59 15.01 -5.09
C TYR A 17 16.56 14.13 -5.85
N SER A 18 16.93 14.55 -7.05
CA SER A 18 17.86 13.81 -7.91
C SER A 18 18.65 14.78 -8.77
N GLN A 19 19.91 14.45 -9.04
CA GLN A 19 20.81 15.25 -9.89
C GLN A 19 20.88 16.74 -9.50
N GLY A 20 20.82 17.04 -8.19
CA GLY A 20 20.92 18.41 -7.69
C GLY A 20 19.63 19.23 -7.69
N ALA A 21 18.49 18.65 -8.09
CA ALA A 21 17.21 19.36 -8.17
C ALA A 21 16.03 18.57 -7.60
N TRP A 22 15.00 19.29 -7.16
CA TRP A 22 13.71 18.71 -6.80
C TRP A 22 12.86 18.51 -8.05
N SER A 23 12.16 17.38 -8.10
CA SER A 23 11.16 17.09 -9.12
C SER A 23 9.98 16.35 -8.51
N SER A 24 8.83 16.38 -9.18
CA SER A 24 7.63 15.64 -8.78
C SER A 24 7.46 14.44 -9.70
N VAL A 25 7.28 13.26 -9.12
CA VAL A 25 7.08 12.00 -9.86
C VAL A 25 5.82 11.29 -9.41
N GLY A 26 5.31 10.40 -10.24
CA GLY A 26 4.24 9.48 -9.87
C GLY A 26 4.59 8.07 -10.32
N GLY A 27 3.56 7.33 -10.70
CA GLY A 27 3.65 5.94 -11.12
C GLY A 27 3.68 4.97 -9.94
N THR A 28 3.30 3.73 -10.22
CA THR A 28 3.34 2.63 -9.26
C THR A 28 4.77 2.32 -8.79
N SER A 29 5.79 2.77 -9.53
CA SER A 29 7.20 2.78 -9.11
C SER A 29 7.45 3.61 -7.84
N ALA A 30 6.66 4.66 -7.58
CA ALA A 30 6.70 5.40 -6.31
C ALA A 30 5.92 4.68 -5.20
N ALA A 31 4.82 4.02 -5.55
CA ALA A 31 4.01 3.25 -4.60
C ALA A 31 4.73 2.00 -4.04
N ALA A 32 5.52 1.31 -4.85
CA ALA A 32 6.24 0.10 -4.44
C ALA A 32 7.22 0.31 -3.25
N PRO A 33 8.10 1.33 -3.24
CA PRO A 33 8.96 1.61 -2.08
C PRO A 33 8.18 2.13 -0.87
N GLU A 34 7.03 2.78 -1.04
CA GLU A 34 6.15 3.13 0.10
C GLU A 34 5.64 1.86 0.81
N TRP A 35 5.23 0.85 0.05
CA TRP A 35 4.84 -0.46 0.60
C TRP A 35 6.02 -1.17 1.28
N ALA A 36 7.21 -1.11 0.68
CA ALA A 36 8.42 -1.68 1.28
C ALA A 36 8.76 -1.02 2.64
N ALA A 37 8.59 0.30 2.74
CA ALA A 37 8.77 1.04 3.99
C ALA A 37 7.75 0.60 5.06
N PHE A 38 6.48 0.40 4.68
CA PHE A 38 5.49 -0.18 5.58
C PHE A 38 5.92 -1.58 6.08
N ALA A 39 6.36 -2.46 5.18
CA ALA A 39 6.81 -3.80 5.56
C ALA A 39 8.00 -3.76 6.53
N ALA A 40 8.94 -2.82 6.33
CA ALA A 40 10.06 -2.62 7.24
C ALA A 40 9.60 -2.16 8.64
N LEU A 41 8.69 -1.19 8.71
CA LEU A 41 8.12 -0.71 9.97
C LEU A 41 7.29 -1.78 10.68
N TYR A 42 6.52 -2.57 9.92
CA TYR A 42 5.82 -3.73 10.44
C TYR A 42 6.80 -4.72 11.06
N ASN A 43 7.87 -5.10 10.34
CA ASN A 43 8.86 -6.07 10.83
C ASN A 43 9.56 -5.59 12.10
N GLN A 44 9.84 -4.29 12.20
CA GLN A 44 10.38 -3.69 13.42
C GLN A 44 9.42 -3.87 14.60
N GLN A 45 8.12 -3.60 14.42
CA GLN A 45 7.11 -3.80 15.46
C GLN A 45 6.91 -5.27 15.80
N ALA A 46 6.88 -6.14 14.79
CA ALA A 46 6.78 -7.59 14.96
C ALA A 46 7.92 -8.14 15.81
N ALA A 47 9.17 -7.75 15.50
CA ALA A 47 10.34 -8.15 16.25
C ALA A 47 10.27 -7.69 17.71
N ALA A 48 9.84 -6.44 17.96
CA ALA A 48 9.65 -5.92 19.32
C ALA A 48 8.56 -6.69 20.11
N ALA A 49 7.57 -7.24 19.41
CA ALA A 49 6.49 -8.05 19.99
C ALA A 49 6.78 -9.56 20.01
N GLY A 50 7.97 -10.01 19.60
CA GLY A 50 8.30 -11.45 19.49
C GLY A 50 7.48 -12.21 18.43
N LYS A 51 6.99 -11.50 17.40
CA LYS A 51 6.19 -12.03 16.28
C LYS A 51 7.06 -12.22 15.04
N ALA A 52 6.55 -13.00 14.08
CA ALA A 52 7.21 -13.19 12.79
C ALA A 52 7.11 -11.94 11.91
N ASN A 53 8.12 -11.76 11.05
CA ASN A 53 8.12 -10.76 9.98
C ASN A 53 6.94 -10.99 9.01
N LEU A 54 6.57 -9.94 8.26
CA LEU A 54 5.46 -9.95 7.31
C LEU A 54 5.61 -11.02 6.23
N GLY A 55 6.83 -11.21 5.73
CA GLY A 55 7.16 -12.24 4.74
C GLY A 55 6.28 -12.17 3.49
N PHE A 56 5.74 -13.32 3.08
CA PHE A 56 4.75 -13.39 2.02
C PHE A 56 3.40 -12.85 2.52
N ALA A 57 3.15 -11.57 2.26
CA ALA A 57 2.05 -10.82 2.88
C ALA A 57 0.65 -11.26 2.40
N ASN A 58 0.51 -11.67 1.13
CA ASN A 58 -0.80 -11.80 0.47
C ASN A 58 -1.81 -12.65 1.27
N PRO A 59 -1.49 -13.85 1.77
CA PRO A 59 -2.45 -14.62 2.57
C PRO A 59 -2.99 -13.84 3.79
N ALA A 60 -2.12 -13.10 4.48
CA ALA A 60 -2.50 -12.31 5.66
C ALA A 60 -3.31 -11.05 5.30
N LEU A 61 -3.01 -10.42 4.15
CA LEU A 61 -3.78 -9.25 3.69
C LEU A 61 -5.22 -9.64 3.34
N TYR A 62 -5.41 -10.80 2.70
CA TYR A 62 -6.75 -11.25 2.30
C TYR A 62 -7.55 -11.78 3.48
N THR A 63 -6.92 -12.32 4.53
CA THR A 63 -7.63 -12.65 5.78
C THR A 63 -8.07 -11.40 6.55
N ALA A 64 -7.39 -10.26 6.39
CA ALA A 64 -7.80 -8.99 6.96
C ALA A 64 -9.13 -8.46 6.39
N SER A 65 -9.57 -8.96 5.22
CA SER A 65 -10.88 -8.67 4.60
C SER A 65 -11.19 -7.17 4.52
N GLY A 66 -10.23 -6.37 4.03
CA GLY A 66 -10.36 -4.91 3.93
C GLY A 66 -10.08 -4.14 5.23
N THR A 67 -9.90 -4.81 6.37
CA THR A 67 -9.54 -4.14 7.62
C THR A 67 -8.14 -3.53 7.53
N GLY A 68 -8.01 -2.24 7.87
CA GLY A 68 -6.74 -1.51 7.76
C GLY A 68 -6.50 -0.91 6.38
N PHE A 69 -7.46 -1.03 5.46
CA PHE A 69 -7.41 -0.38 4.16
C PHE A 69 -8.42 0.75 4.05
N HIS A 70 -8.08 1.75 3.25
CA HIS A 70 -8.97 2.74 2.69
C HIS A 70 -9.37 2.26 1.30
N ASP A 71 -10.62 1.83 1.20
CA ASP A 71 -11.25 1.32 -0.03
C ASP A 71 -11.44 2.44 -1.06
N ILE A 72 -10.87 2.27 -2.25
CA ILE A 72 -11.06 3.20 -3.37
C ILE A 72 -12.20 2.67 -4.24
N THR A 73 -13.33 3.38 -4.23
CA THR A 73 -14.57 2.91 -4.86
C THR A 73 -14.93 3.66 -6.14
N SER A 74 -14.06 4.56 -6.61
CA SER A 74 -14.31 5.35 -7.82
C SER A 74 -13.03 5.57 -8.63
N GLY A 75 -13.18 5.67 -9.95
CA GLY A 75 -12.08 5.75 -10.90
C GLY A 75 -11.92 4.48 -11.74
N SER A 76 -10.94 4.51 -12.64
CA SER A 76 -10.65 3.40 -13.56
C SER A 76 -9.19 3.45 -14.00
N ASN A 77 -8.62 2.29 -14.36
CA ASN A 77 -7.33 2.18 -15.03
C ASN A 77 -7.44 2.03 -16.55
N GLY A 78 -8.63 2.29 -17.13
CA GLY A 78 -8.93 2.15 -18.56
C GLY A 78 -9.62 0.82 -18.91
N ASP A 79 -9.25 -0.27 -18.25
CA ASP A 79 -9.79 -1.61 -18.50
C ASP A 79 -10.78 -2.07 -17.42
N TYR A 80 -10.56 -1.63 -16.18
CA TYR A 80 -11.35 -1.98 -15.00
C TYR A 80 -11.80 -0.72 -14.26
N SER A 81 -12.94 -0.80 -13.61
CA SER A 81 -13.44 0.23 -12.70
C SER A 81 -13.12 -0.14 -11.25
N ALA A 82 -12.87 0.88 -10.43
CA ALA A 82 -12.81 0.72 -8.99
C ALA A 82 -14.21 0.41 -8.43
N ALA A 83 -14.30 -0.36 -7.36
CA ALA A 83 -15.56 -0.82 -6.78
C ALA A 83 -15.41 -1.03 -5.26
N THR A 84 -16.53 -1.25 -4.56
CA THR A 84 -16.48 -1.60 -3.13
C THR A 84 -15.77 -2.93 -2.90
N GLY A 85 -14.81 -2.93 -1.98
CA GLY A 85 -14.01 -4.10 -1.63
C GLY A 85 -12.76 -4.23 -2.50
N TRP A 86 -12.32 -5.47 -2.73
CA TRP A 86 -11.18 -5.70 -3.61
C TRP A 86 -11.56 -5.49 -5.08
N ASP A 87 -10.72 -4.79 -5.84
CA ASP A 87 -10.92 -4.62 -7.28
C ASP A 87 -9.61 -4.69 -8.11
N PHE A 88 -9.76 -4.82 -9.43
CA PHE A 88 -8.63 -4.93 -10.36
C PHE A 88 -7.85 -3.62 -10.58
N THR A 89 -8.40 -2.50 -10.13
CA THR A 89 -7.83 -1.15 -10.26
C THR A 89 -6.88 -0.86 -9.12
N THR A 90 -7.30 -1.12 -7.88
CA THR A 90 -6.61 -0.72 -6.65
C THR A 90 -6.39 -1.83 -5.62
N GLY A 91 -6.88 -3.05 -5.87
CA GLY A 91 -6.77 -4.15 -4.93
C GLY A 91 -7.64 -3.89 -3.72
N TRP A 92 -7.12 -4.11 -2.50
CA TRP A 92 -7.79 -3.68 -1.27
C TRP A 92 -7.79 -2.16 -1.05
N GLY A 93 -7.12 -1.40 -1.90
CA GLY A 93 -6.96 0.04 -1.76
C GLY A 93 -5.66 0.44 -1.06
N SER A 94 -5.64 1.65 -0.51
CA SER A 94 -4.48 2.16 0.25
C SER A 94 -4.52 1.70 1.69
N TYR A 95 -3.36 1.58 2.33
CA TYR A 95 -3.26 1.04 3.69
C TYR A 95 -3.14 2.17 4.72
N ASN A 96 -3.90 2.05 5.81
CA ASN A 96 -3.58 2.75 7.04
C ASN A 96 -2.50 1.94 7.77
N ALA A 97 -1.26 2.42 7.73
CA ALA A 97 -0.11 1.68 8.27
C ALA A 97 -0.30 1.23 9.73
N ALA A 98 -0.87 2.08 10.58
CA ALA A 98 -1.09 1.74 11.99
C ALA A 98 -2.18 0.67 12.16
N THR A 99 -3.35 0.88 11.53
CA THR A 99 -4.47 -0.05 11.64
C THR A 99 -4.15 -1.41 10.99
N LEU A 100 -3.50 -1.41 9.82
CA LEU A 100 -3.12 -2.63 9.14
C LEU A 100 -2.06 -3.40 9.96
N ALA A 101 -1.02 -2.73 10.47
CA ALA A 101 -0.02 -3.39 11.30
C ALA A 101 -0.64 -4.00 12.57
N SER A 102 -1.51 -3.27 13.27
CA SER A 102 -2.24 -3.79 14.43
C SER A 102 -3.10 -5.00 14.06
N LYS A 103 -3.83 -4.95 12.94
CA LYS A 103 -4.66 -6.07 12.49
C LYS A 103 -3.85 -7.32 12.17
N LEU A 104 -2.66 -7.16 11.60
CA LEU A 104 -1.81 -8.27 11.17
C LEU A 104 -1.00 -8.89 12.32
N LEU A 105 -0.65 -8.11 13.34
CA LEU A 105 0.09 -8.60 14.51
C LEU A 105 -0.78 -9.41 15.49
N GLY A 106 -2.09 -9.17 15.48
CA GLY A 106 -3.07 -9.77 16.38
C GLY A 106 -3.20 -8.99 17.67
#